data_AF-A0A427XPA1-F1
#
_entry.id   AF-A0A427XPA1-F1
#
_cell.length_a   1.000
_cell.length_b   1.000
_cell.length_c   1.000
_cell.angle_alpha   90.00
_cell.angle_beta   90.00
_cell.angle_gamma   90.00
#
_symmetry.space_group_name_H-M   'P 1'
#
loop_
_entity.id
_entity.type
_entity.pdbx_description
1 polymer ?
#
loop_
_entity_poly.entity_id
_entity_poly.type
_entity_poly.pdbx_seq_one_letter_code
_entity_poly.pdbx_strand_id
1 'polypeptide(L)'
;MTNDLAIPTQPPANVPTSPHTPRISSPSASASGVAADDHNEHLLFPQGEVIEAIRNYVSSYFQLGFLHKAIFIERYRQDPSSVWVFLLLAICSVAAPFTPCLVERHGGKQRAKEVFLNRADNLYGSEMLKPTLERAQAFLLLGVAEWGRGDGPKAWMLIGTAVRMAGFLGLHREAAYQLPPNPTPEDIIESDVARRTFWAIACHENLLSGQSRPIQMPLAEIDAMLPCEESDFNFGIQPTSRASLSGTLARVPGSQHADGSRSLFSSL
;
A
#
# COMPACT_ATOMS: atom_id res chain seq x y z
N MET A 1 20.29 -57.63 -50.06
CA MET A 1 19.01 -57.85 -49.33
C MET A 1 19.29 -57.63 -47.86
N THR A 2 19.11 -56.39 -47.41
CA THR A 2 19.27 -55.96 -46.02
C THR A 2 18.17 -54.94 -45.77
N ASN A 3 17.25 -55.30 -44.89
CA ASN A 3 16.07 -54.53 -44.48
C ASN A 3 16.51 -53.33 -43.64
N ASP A 4 16.26 -52.11 -44.13
CA ASP A 4 16.26 -50.90 -43.31
C ASP A 4 14.84 -50.64 -42.79
N LEU A 5 14.64 -50.93 -41.50
CA LEU A 5 13.43 -50.58 -40.74
C LEU A 5 13.51 -49.10 -40.35
N ALA A 6 12.73 -48.26 -41.05
CA ALA A 6 12.57 -46.85 -40.73
C ALA A 6 11.84 -46.65 -39.39
N ILE A 7 12.46 -45.89 -38.49
CA ILE A 7 11.87 -45.42 -37.23
C ILE A 7 10.97 -44.20 -37.54
N PRO A 8 9.69 -44.19 -37.14
CA PRO A 8 8.83 -43.02 -37.34
C PRO A 8 9.19 -41.91 -36.34
N THR A 9 9.50 -40.73 -36.87
CA THR A 9 9.76 -39.48 -36.16
C THR A 9 8.47 -38.92 -35.55
N GLN A 10 8.45 -38.73 -34.23
CA GLN A 10 7.38 -38.00 -33.55
C GLN A 10 7.45 -36.48 -33.88
N PRO A 11 6.30 -35.80 -34.04
CA PRO A 11 6.27 -34.35 -34.22
C PRO A 11 6.55 -33.62 -32.89
N PRO A 12 7.07 -32.37 -32.94
CA PRO A 12 7.46 -31.64 -31.74
C PRO A 12 6.26 -31.24 -30.87
N ALA A 13 6.45 -31.34 -29.56
CA ALA A 13 5.46 -30.97 -28.54
C ALA A 13 5.14 -29.47 -28.59
N ASN A 14 3.83 -29.15 -28.55
CA ASN A 14 3.31 -27.79 -28.43
C ASN A 14 3.81 -27.11 -27.15
N VAL A 15 4.47 -25.95 -27.32
CA VAL A 15 4.79 -25.01 -26.24
C VAL A 15 3.51 -24.27 -25.85
N PRO A 16 3.08 -24.24 -24.58
CA PRO A 16 1.93 -23.45 -24.17
C PRO A 16 2.30 -21.96 -24.16
N THR A 17 1.59 -21.18 -24.97
CA THR A 17 1.60 -19.72 -24.99
C THR A 17 1.10 -19.16 -23.66
N SER A 18 1.85 -18.22 -23.07
CA SER A 18 1.52 -17.52 -21.82
C SER A 18 0.12 -16.91 -21.82
N PRO A 19 -0.60 -16.92 -20.68
CA PRO A 19 -1.87 -16.23 -20.56
C PRO A 19 -1.66 -14.71 -20.54
N HIS A 20 -2.41 -14.01 -21.39
CA HIS A 20 -2.52 -12.56 -21.39
C HIS A 20 -2.92 -12.04 -20.00
N THR A 21 -2.09 -11.18 -19.42
CA THR A 21 -2.42 -10.40 -18.23
C THR A 21 -3.39 -9.27 -18.61
N PRO A 22 -4.50 -9.06 -17.88
CA PRO A 22 -5.41 -7.96 -18.16
C PRO A 22 -4.75 -6.62 -17.81
N ARG A 23 -4.82 -5.70 -18.77
CA ARG A 23 -4.38 -4.29 -18.67
C ARG A 23 -5.34 -3.53 -17.75
N ILE A 24 -4.81 -2.84 -16.74
CA ILE A 24 -5.60 -1.90 -15.93
C ILE A 24 -6.13 -0.82 -16.88
N SER A 25 -7.43 -0.83 -17.09
CA SER A 25 -8.16 0.19 -17.84
C SER A 25 -8.68 1.19 -16.81
N SER A 26 -8.39 2.47 -16.99
CA SER A 26 -9.00 3.56 -16.24
C SER A 26 -10.53 3.51 -16.40
N PRO A 27 -11.31 3.85 -15.35
CA PRO A 27 -12.76 3.73 -15.41
C PRO A 27 -13.35 4.78 -16.36
N SER A 28 -13.92 4.31 -17.47
CA SER A 28 -14.84 5.09 -18.30
C SER A 28 -16.19 5.18 -17.57
N ALA A 29 -16.68 6.41 -17.43
CA ALA A 29 -17.96 6.70 -16.81
C ALA A 29 -19.12 6.23 -17.70
N SER A 30 -19.93 5.27 -17.22
CA SER A 30 -21.39 5.25 -17.44
C SER A 30 -22.09 4.16 -16.60
N ALA A 31 -22.82 4.66 -15.60
CA ALA A 31 -24.00 4.16 -14.90
C ALA A 31 -24.44 2.69 -15.04
N SER A 32 -24.47 1.99 -13.90
CA SER A 32 -25.62 1.18 -13.47
C SER A 32 -25.63 1.08 -11.94
N GLY A 33 -26.71 1.56 -11.34
CA GLY A 33 -26.83 1.80 -9.90
C GLY A 33 -26.85 0.54 -9.07
N VAL A 34 -25.95 0.47 -8.08
CA VAL A 34 -26.06 -0.41 -6.92
C VAL A 34 -25.44 0.31 -5.71
N ALA A 35 -26.30 0.61 -4.72
CA ALA A 35 -26.01 1.00 -3.34
C ALA A 35 -25.08 2.22 -3.10
N ALA A 36 -25.62 3.43 -3.30
CA ALA A 36 -25.14 4.62 -2.62
C ALA A 36 -25.77 4.68 -1.22
N ASP A 37 -25.22 3.99 -0.20
CA ASP A 37 -25.60 4.24 1.20
C ASP A 37 -24.62 3.70 2.28
N ASP A 38 -23.30 3.82 2.06
CA ASP A 38 -22.29 3.43 3.09
C ASP A 38 -21.17 4.48 3.26
N HIS A 39 -21.27 5.61 2.56
CA HIS A 39 -20.23 6.65 2.54
C HIS A 39 -20.57 7.84 3.46
N ASN A 40 -21.73 7.83 4.12
CA ASN A 40 -22.23 8.95 4.93
C ASN A 40 -21.89 8.87 6.43
N GLU A 41 -20.74 8.28 6.77
CA GLU A 41 -20.06 8.57 8.04
C GLU A 41 -19.34 9.93 8.02
N HIS A 42 -19.56 10.82 7.04
CA HIS A 42 -18.96 12.18 7.01
C HIS A 42 -19.26 13.09 8.22
N LEU A 43 -20.09 12.63 9.18
CA LEU A 43 -20.25 13.27 10.50
C LEU A 43 -19.21 12.79 11.53
N LEU A 44 -18.22 12.02 11.11
CA LEU A 44 -17.06 11.66 11.90
C LEU A 44 -16.16 12.89 12.09
N PHE A 45 -16.44 13.60 13.18
CA PHE A 45 -15.63 14.66 13.76
C PHE A 45 -15.57 15.95 12.91
N PRO A 46 -15.41 17.12 13.55
CA PRO A 46 -15.18 18.36 12.83
C PRO A 46 -14.01 18.20 11.85
N GLN A 47 -14.20 18.60 10.60
CA GLN A 47 -13.20 18.45 9.52
C GLN A 47 -11.81 18.97 9.94
N GLY A 48 -11.77 20.05 10.74
CA GLY A 48 -10.52 20.60 11.28
C GLY A 48 -9.73 19.63 12.15
N GLU A 49 -10.39 18.81 12.97
CA GLU A 49 -9.75 17.82 13.84
C GLU A 49 -9.16 16.67 13.01
N VAL A 50 -9.87 16.24 11.96
CA VAL A 50 -9.37 15.22 11.03
C VAL A 50 -8.15 15.75 10.26
N ILE A 51 -8.18 17.00 9.80
CA ILE A 51 -7.04 17.64 9.14
C ILE A 51 -5.83 17.71 10.09
N GLU A 52 -6.05 18.02 11.37
CA GLU A 52 -4.98 18.03 12.37
C GLU A 52 -4.40 16.63 12.60
N ALA A 53 -5.24 15.60 12.69
CA ALA A 53 -4.81 14.21 12.79
C ALA A 53 -3.98 13.78 11.57
N ILE A 54 -4.43 14.11 10.35
CA ILE A 54 -3.68 13.83 9.12
C ILE A 54 -2.32 14.54 9.14
N ARG A 55 -2.25 15.81 9.56
CA ARG A 55 -0.99 16.56 9.68
C ARG A 55 -0.02 15.94 10.68
N ASN A 56 -0.52 15.45 11.81
CA ASN A 56 0.30 14.77 12.81
C ASN A 56 0.78 13.41 12.28
N TYR A 57 -0.09 12.65 11.62
CA TYR A 57 0.27 11.38 10.97
C TYR A 57 1.46 11.55 10.00
N VAL A 58 1.31 12.43 9.00
CA VAL A 58 2.34 12.64 7.96
C VAL A 58 3.63 13.26 8.49
N SER A 59 3.62 13.85 9.69
CA SER A 59 4.80 14.48 10.28
C SER A 59 5.51 13.59 11.30
N SER A 60 4.80 12.63 11.91
CA SER A 60 5.35 11.76 12.97
C SER A 60 5.70 10.36 12.51
N TYR A 61 5.14 9.87 11.40
CA TYR A 61 5.30 8.48 10.95
C TYR A 61 6.00 8.36 9.59
N PHE A 62 7.30 8.65 9.55
CA PHE A 62 8.09 8.54 8.31
C PHE A 62 8.11 7.12 7.74
N GLN A 63 8.09 6.07 8.59
CA GLN A 63 8.02 4.66 8.16
C GLN A 63 6.64 4.26 7.58
N LEU A 64 5.63 5.13 7.71
CA LEU A 64 4.32 5.02 7.10
C LEU A 64 4.06 6.20 6.14
N GLY A 65 5.13 6.84 5.65
CA GLY A 65 5.10 7.97 4.73
C GLY A 65 4.69 7.60 3.30
N PHE A 66 3.73 6.70 3.13
CA PHE A 66 3.18 6.34 1.83
C PHE A 66 2.11 7.32 1.34
N LEU A 67 1.50 8.12 2.23
CA LEU A 67 0.56 9.17 1.81
C LEU A 67 1.32 10.45 1.44
N HIS A 68 1.02 11.00 0.27
CA HIS A 68 1.60 12.26 -0.15
C HIS A 68 1.00 13.43 0.64
N LYS A 69 1.83 14.11 1.43
CA LYS A 69 1.42 15.09 2.45
C LYS A 69 0.53 16.22 1.92
N ALA A 70 0.95 16.90 0.85
CA ALA A 70 0.24 18.08 0.36
C ALA A 70 -1.08 17.68 -0.32
N ILE A 71 -0.99 16.78 -1.29
CA ILE A 71 -2.14 16.28 -2.08
C ILE A 71 -3.21 15.64 -1.20
N PHE A 72 -2.84 14.76 -0.27
CA PHE A 72 -3.85 14.06 0.54
C PHE A 72 -4.65 15.02 1.42
N ILE A 73 -3.97 15.99 2.05
CA ILE A 73 -4.65 16.99 2.87
C ILE A 73 -5.53 17.90 2.00
N GLU A 74 -5.04 18.30 0.83
CA GLU A 74 -5.81 19.17 -0.05
C GLU A 74 -7.05 18.47 -0.63
N ARG A 75 -6.90 17.21 -1.05
CA ARG A 75 -7.99 16.33 -1.46
C ARG A 75 -9.08 16.26 -0.38
N TYR A 76 -8.69 16.01 0.87
CA TYR A 76 -9.65 15.94 1.99
C TYR A 76 -10.29 17.30 2.33
N ARG A 77 -9.58 18.42 2.13
CA ARG A 77 -10.15 19.76 2.34
C ARG A 77 -11.24 20.08 1.32
N GLN A 78 -10.96 19.80 0.05
CA GLN A 78 -11.84 20.13 -1.06
C GLN A 78 -13.06 19.22 -1.09
N ASP A 79 -12.84 17.92 -0.90
CA ASP A 79 -13.90 16.92 -0.92
C ASP A 79 -13.61 15.82 0.12
N PRO A 80 -14.13 15.95 1.35
CA PRO A 80 -14.01 14.89 2.35
C PRO A 80 -14.52 13.54 1.88
N SER A 81 -15.49 13.50 0.95
CA SER A 81 -16.09 12.28 0.42
C SER A 81 -15.24 11.53 -0.59
N SER A 82 -14.21 12.19 -1.11
CA SER A 82 -13.18 11.55 -1.93
C SER A 82 -12.25 10.63 -1.12
N VAL A 83 -12.23 10.74 0.21
CA VAL A 83 -11.37 9.93 1.07
C VAL A 83 -12.18 8.88 1.80
N TRP A 84 -11.73 7.63 1.68
CA TRP A 84 -12.41 6.50 2.27
C TRP A 84 -12.44 6.55 3.80
N VAL A 85 -13.62 6.40 4.39
CA VAL A 85 -13.83 6.52 5.84
C VAL A 85 -12.98 5.55 6.65
N PHE A 86 -12.85 4.31 6.18
CA PHE A 86 -12.05 3.30 6.87
C PHE A 86 -10.57 3.69 6.95
N LEU A 87 -10.05 4.34 5.91
CA LEU A 87 -8.69 4.88 5.91
C LEU A 87 -8.55 6.07 6.88
N LEU A 88 -9.54 6.95 6.95
CA LEU A 88 -9.55 8.06 7.92
C LEU A 88 -9.54 7.56 9.36
N LEU A 89 -10.38 6.57 9.69
CA LEU A 89 -10.39 5.92 11.01
C LEU A 89 -9.02 5.32 11.34
N ALA A 90 -8.38 4.66 10.36
CA ALA A 90 -7.05 4.10 10.52
C ALA A 90 -5.99 5.18 10.78
N ILE A 91 -5.97 6.26 9.99
CA ILE A 91 -5.05 7.41 10.19
C ILE A 91 -5.26 8.02 11.58
N CYS A 92 -6.52 8.28 11.96
CA CYS A 92 -6.85 8.85 13.26
C CYS A 92 -6.47 7.93 14.41
N SER A 93 -6.59 6.61 14.27
CA SER A 93 -6.18 5.65 15.32
C SER A 93 -4.69 5.74 15.67
N VAL A 94 -3.86 6.05 14.68
CA VAL A 94 -2.40 6.18 14.83
C VAL A 94 -2.04 7.59 15.31
N ALA A 95 -2.71 8.63 14.78
CA ALA A 95 -2.39 10.03 15.06
C ALA A 95 -3.04 10.59 16.34
N ALA A 96 -4.15 10.02 16.81
CA ALA A 96 -4.95 10.57 17.91
C ALA A 96 -4.14 10.83 19.19
N PRO A 97 -3.23 9.95 19.66
CA PRO A 97 -2.40 10.22 20.84
C PRO A 97 -1.51 11.46 20.75
N PHE A 98 -1.26 11.95 19.54
CA PHE A 98 -0.40 13.11 19.22
C PHE A 98 -1.19 14.31 18.72
N THR A 99 -2.52 14.24 18.72
CA THR A 99 -3.40 15.28 18.21
C THR A 99 -4.15 15.91 19.38
N PRO A 100 -3.70 17.07 19.91
CA PRO A 100 -4.24 17.67 21.13
C PRO A 100 -5.77 17.81 21.16
N CYS A 101 -6.39 18.25 20.07
CA CYS A 101 -7.85 18.42 20.00
C CYS A 101 -8.61 17.08 20.17
N LEU A 102 -8.06 15.97 19.67
CA LEU A 102 -8.62 14.63 19.85
C LEU A 102 -8.39 14.09 21.27
N VAL A 103 -7.21 14.35 21.84
CA VAL A 103 -6.89 13.96 23.22
C VAL A 103 -7.82 14.66 24.21
N GLU A 104 -8.06 15.95 24.03
CA GLU A 104 -8.98 16.75 24.84
C GLU A 104 -10.42 16.23 24.71
N ARG A 105 -10.92 16.07 23.48
CA ARG A 105 -12.28 15.57 23.20
C ARG A 105 -12.57 14.23 23.85
N HIS A 106 -11.60 13.31 23.82
CA HIS A 106 -11.79 11.93 24.29
C HIS A 106 -11.25 11.69 25.70
N GLY A 107 -10.78 12.74 26.39
CA GLY A 107 -10.35 12.66 27.78
C GLY A 107 -9.13 11.75 27.98
N GLY A 108 -8.18 11.77 27.04
CA GLY A 108 -6.90 11.07 27.14
C GLY A 108 -6.42 10.42 25.84
N LYS A 109 -5.10 10.24 25.72
CA LYS A 109 -4.45 9.68 24.52
C LYS A 109 -4.96 8.28 24.15
N GLN A 110 -5.05 7.41 25.15
CA GLN A 110 -5.48 6.02 24.97
C GLN A 110 -6.95 5.95 24.54
N ARG A 111 -7.83 6.71 25.21
CA ARG A 111 -9.25 6.79 24.86
C ARG A 111 -9.47 7.35 23.46
N ALA A 112 -8.73 8.39 23.08
CA ALA A 112 -8.80 8.97 21.74
C ALA A 112 -8.52 7.90 20.68
N LYS A 113 -7.42 7.15 20.82
CA LYS A 113 -7.08 6.03 19.94
C LYS A 113 -8.16 4.93 19.90
N GLU A 114 -8.65 4.51 21.07
CA GLU A 114 -9.65 3.44 21.21
C GLU A 114 -10.96 3.77 20.49
N VAL A 115 -11.40 5.04 20.50
CA VAL A 115 -12.61 5.47 19.79
C VAL A 115 -12.51 5.17 18.30
N PHE A 116 -11.37 5.47 17.67
CA PHE A 116 -11.17 5.22 16.23
C PHE A 116 -11.00 3.73 15.92
N LEU A 117 -10.26 2.99 16.74
CA LEU A 117 -10.09 1.55 16.56
C LEU A 117 -11.42 0.80 16.69
N ASN A 118 -12.22 1.11 17.70
CA ASN A 118 -13.52 0.47 17.91
C ASN A 118 -14.49 0.75 16.75
N ARG A 119 -14.40 1.93 16.11
CA ARG A 119 -15.18 2.23 14.91
C ARG A 119 -14.68 1.45 13.70
N ALA A 120 -13.36 1.41 13.49
CA ALA A 120 -12.77 0.65 12.39
C ALA A 120 -13.08 -0.86 12.51
N ASP A 121 -13.07 -1.41 13.72
CA ASP A 121 -13.41 -2.81 14.02
C ASP A 121 -14.79 -3.21 13.46
N ASN A 122 -15.78 -2.32 13.52
CA ASN A 122 -17.12 -2.58 12.99
C ASN A 122 -17.15 -2.70 11.46
N LEU A 123 -16.16 -2.14 10.76
CA LEU A 123 -16.09 -2.13 9.30
C LEU A 123 -15.26 -3.30 8.75
N TYR A 124 -14.45 -3.99 9.57
CA TYR A 124 -13.50 -5.02 9.11
C TYR A 124 -14.12 -6.06 8.20
N GLY A 125 -15.26 -6.64 8.56
CA GLY A 125 -15.90 -7.70 7.79
C GLY A 125 -16.22 -7.27 6.36
N SER A 126 -16.71 -6.04 6.19
CA SER A 126 -17.07 -5.49 4.88
C SER A 126 -15.86 -5.03 4.07
N GLU A 127 -14.81 -4.57 4.76
CA GLU A 127 -13.63 -3.94 4.15
C GLU A 127 -12.56 -4.95 3.75
N MET A 128 -12.41 -6.05 4.49
CA MET A 128 -11.36 -7.06 4.23
C MET A 128 -11.56 -7.82 2.92
N LEU A 129 -12.78 -7.83 2.37
CA LEU A 129 -13.14 -8.58 1.16
C LEU A 129 -13.07 -7.73 -0.12
N LYS A 130 -12.69 -6.45 -0.03
CA LYS A 130 -12.68 -5.49 -1.15
C LYS A 130 -11.27 -4.97 -1.39
N PRO A 131 -10.34 -5.74 -1.98
CA PRO A 131 -8.94 -5.30 -2.10
C PRO A 131 -8.82 -4.01 -2.93
N THR A 132 -8.38 -2.92 -2.29
CA THR A 132 -7.97 -1.65 -2.92
C THR A 132 -6.72 -1.12 -2.22
N LEU A 133 -6.03 -0.16 -2.84
CA LEU A 133 -4.82 0.43 -2.26
C LEU A 133 -5.10 1.08 -0.90
N GLU A 134 -6.19 1.85 -0.80
CA GLU A 134 -6.61 2.56 0.40
C GLU A 134 -6.96 1.61 1.54
N ARG A 135 -7.55 0.45 1.23
CA ARG A 135 -7.82 -0.59 2.24
C ARG A 135 -6.57 -1.29 2.69
N ALA A 136 -5.63 -1.58 1.79
CA ALA A 136 -4.33 -2.13 2.17
C ALA A 136 -3.58 -1.16 3.11
N GLN A 137 -3.61 0.14 2.80
CA GLN A 137 -3.09 1.20 3.67
C GLN A 137 -3.79 1.22 5.03
N ALA A 138 -5.13 1.19 5.05
CA ALA A 138 -5.91 1.20 6.28
C ALA A 138 -5.59 -0.02 7.18
N PHE A 139 -5.56 -1.23 6.61
CA PHE A 139 -5.25 -2.45 7.35
C PHE A 139 -3.81 -2.45 7.89
N LEU A 140 -2.84 -1.91 7.14
CA LEU A 140 -1.48 -1.72 7.65
C LEU A 140 -1.48 -0.79 8.88
N LEU A 141 -2.12 0.38 8.78
CA LEU A 141 -2.17 1.37 9.86
C LEU A 141 -2.85 0.82 11.12
N LEU A 142 -3.97 0.11 10.95
CA LEU A 142 -4.68 -0.52 12.06
C LEU A 142 -3.84 -1.62 12.71
N GLY A 143 -3.13 -2.43 11.92
CA GLY A 143 -2.21 -3.43 12.46
C GLY A 143 -1.07 -2.80 13.27
N VAL A 144 -0.50 -1.70 12.81
CA VAL A 144 0.51 -0.92 13.57
C VAL A 144 -0.10 -0.34 14.85
N ALA A 145 -1.33 0.18 14.78
CA ALA A 145 -2.02 0.71 15.94
C ALA A 145 -2.27 -0.38 17.00
N GLU A 146 -2.71 -1.58 16.61
CA GLU A 146 -2.93 -2.70 17.52
C GLU A 146 -1.63 -3.28 18.08
N TRP A 147 -0.57 -3.33 17.26
CA TRP A 147 0.77 -3.70 17.74
C TRP A 147 1.22 -2.77 18.86
N GLY A 148 1.06 -1.45 18.70
CA GLY A 148 1.38 -0.47 19.72
C GLY A 148 0.49 -0.55 20.98
N ARG A 149 -0.63 -1.28 20.95
CA ARG A 149 -1.46 -1.61 22.14
C ARG A 149 -1.04 -2.91 22.82
N GLY A 150 -0.12 -3.66 22.23
CA GLY A 150 0.28 -4.98 22.70
C GLY A 150 -0.62 -6.13 22.20
N ASP A 151 -1.55 -5.87 21.27
CA ASP A 151 -2.36 -6.93 20.66
C ASP A 151 -1.66 -7.50 19.42
N GLY A 152 -0.60 -8.27 19.67
CA GLY A 152 0.21 -8.91 18.63
C GLY A 152 -0.56 -9.86 17.70
N PRO A 153 -1.48 -10.70 18.19
CA PRO A 153 -2.33 -11.53 17.34
C PRO A 153 -3.21 -10.72 16.38
N LYS A 154 -3.91 -9.68 16.87
CA LYS A 154 -4.76 -8.83 16.02
C LYS A 154 -3.93 -8.04 15.01
N ALA A 155 -2.81 -7.46 15.45
CA ALA A 155 -1.87 -6.76 14.59
C ALA A 155 -1.41 -7.61 13.40
N TRP A 156 -1.06 -8.87 13.68
CA TRP A 156 -0.66 -9.82 12.65
C TRP A 156 -1.75 -10.12 11.63
N MET A 157 -3.00 -10.32 12.09
CA MET A 157 -4.11 -10.59 11.19
C MET A 157 -4.41 -9.38 10.29
N LEU A 158 -4.34 -8.17 10.83
CA LEU A 158 -4.56 -6.93 10.08
C LEU A 158 -3.44 -6.70 9.05
N ILE A 159 -2.17 -6.81 9.44
CA ILE A 159 -1.04 -6.67 8.51
C ILE A 159 -1.05 -7.78 7.46
N GLY A 160 -1.34 -9.02 7.84
CA GLY A 160 -1.49 -10.12 6.87
C GLY A 160 -2.67 -9.91 5.91
N THR A 161 -3.70 -9.14 6.29
CA THR A 161 -4.76 -8.73 5.37
C THR A 161 -4.22 -7.72 4.36
N ALA A 162 -3.45 -6.73 4.80
CA ALA A 162 -2.77 -5.78 3.92
C ALA A 162 -1.80 -6.48 2.94
N VAL A 163 -1.03 -7.47 3.41
CA VAL A 163 -0.13 -8.29 2.58
C VAL A 163 -0.90 -9.02 1.48
N ARG A 164 -2.02 -9.67 1.81
CA ARG A 164 -2.87 -10.34 0.81
C ARG A 164 -3.47 -9.36 -0.20
N MET A 165 -3.89 -8.17 0.23
CA MET A 165 -4.36 -7.13 -0.67
C MET A 165 -3.24 -6.65 -1.61
N ALA A 166 -2.03 -6.41 -1.10
CA ALA A 166 -0.88 -6.01 -1.91
C ALA A 166 -0.49 -7.10 -2.94
N GLY A 167 -0.56 -8.37 -2.54
CA GLY A 167 -0.37 -9.52 -3.44
C GLY A 167 -1.43 -9.56 -4.54
N PHE A 168 -2.72 -9.42 -4.17
CA PHE A 168 -3.84 -9.38 -5.12
C PHE A 168 -3.73 -8.24 -6.13
N LEU A 169 -3.36 -7.04 -5.65
CA LEU A 169 -3.15 -5.85 -6.48
C LEU A 169 -1.85 -5.91 -7.31
N GLY A 170 -1.01 -6.92 -7.11
CA GLY A 170 0.24 -7.09 -7.84
C GLY A 170 1.32 -6.08 -7.47
N LEU A 171 1.24 -5.42 -6.30
CA LEU A 171 2.18 -4.34 -5.93
C LEU A 171 3.63 -4.82 -5.73
N HIS A 172 3.84 -6.12 -5.53
CA HIS A 172 5.17 -6.72 -5.53
C HIS A 172 5.85 -6.73 -6.90
N ARG A 173 5.12 -6.34 -7.95
CA ARG A 173 5.60 -6.31 -9.33
C ARG A 173 5.85 -4.89 -9.82
N GLU A 174 6.99 -4.67 -10.48
CA GLU A 174 7.36 -3.41 -11.11
C GLU A 174 6.32 -2.98 -12.16
N ALA A 175 5.69 -3.95 -12.81
CA ALA A 175 4.62 -3.71 -13.79
C ALA A 175 3.39 -2.97 -13.21
N ALA A 176 3.19 -2.98 -11.88
CA ALA A 176 2.10 -2.24 -11.24
C ALA A 176 2.32 -0.71 -11.24
N TYR A 177 3.53 -0.24 -11.55
CA TYR A 177 3.93 1.16 -11.45
C TYR A 177 4.23 1.80 -12.82
N GLN A 178 3.67 1.26 -13.89
CA GLN A 178 3.85 1.80 -15.22
C GLN A 178 3.09 3.13 -15.36
N LEU A 179 3.82 4.17 -15.74
CA LEU A 179 3.27 5.49 -15.99
C LEU A 179 2.76 5.61 -17.43
N PRO A 180 1.74 6.44 -17.68
CA PRO A 180 1.31 6.77 -19.04
C PRO A 180 2.42 7.52 -19.81
N PRO A 181 2.33 7.58 -21.15
CA PRO A 181 3.19 8.45 -21.95
C PRO A 181 2.97 9.91 -21.55
N ASN A 182 4.03 10.61 -21.09
CA ASN A 182 3.98 11.97 -20.53
C ASN A 182 3.13 12.07 -19.24
N PRO A 183 3.58 11.46 -18.13
CA PRO A 183 2.84 11.46 -16.88
C PRO A 183 2.77 12.87 -16.27
N THR A 184 1.65 13.18 -15.61
CA THR A 184 1.56 14.39 -14.77
C THR A 184 2.30 14.18 -13.45
N PRO A 185 2.60 15.26 -12.69
CA PRO A 185 3.13 15.13 -11.33
C PRO A 185 2.23 14.25 -10.43
N GLU A 186 0.92 14.34 -10.58
CA GLU A 186 -0.04 13.51 -9.84
C GLU A 186 0.07 12.04 -10.21
N ASP A 187 0.21 11.70 -11.50
CA ASP A 187 0.42 10.30 -11.93
C ASP A 187 1.69 9.71 -11.30
N ILE A 188 2.78 10.49 -11.26
CA ILE A 188 4.06 10.10 -10.66
C ILE A 188 3.89 9.89 -9.15
N ILE A 189 3.20 10.81 -8.48
CA ILE A 189 2.96 10.73 -7.03
C ILE A 189 2.11 9.52 -6.70
N GLU A 190 0.97 9.29 -7.38
CA GLU A 190 0.10 8.16 -7.09
C GLU A 190 0.79 6.81 -7.36
N SER A 191 1.62 6.74 -8.42
CA SER A 191 2.47 5.57 -8.65
C SER A 191 3.45 5.32 -7.50
N ASP A 192 4.06 6.36 -6.94
CA ASP A 192 5.01 6.22 -5.83
C ASP A 192 4.29 5.99 -4.48
N VAL A 193 3.08 6.52 -4.28
CA VAL A 193 2.18 6.19 -3.14
C VAL A 193 1.93 4.69 -3.11
N ALA A 194 1.58 4.08 -4.25
CA ALA A 194 1.36 2.64 -4.35
C ALA A 194 2.64 1.84 -4.00
N ARG A 195 3.79 2.29 -4.52
CA ARG A 195 5.09 1.65 -4.27
C ARG A 195 5.52 1.77 -2.81
N ARG A 196 5.39 2.94 -2.20
CA ARG A 196 5.65 3.18 -0.77
C ARG A 196 4.72 2.37 0.11
N THR A 197 3.46 2.22 -0.28
CA THR A 197 2.49 1.36 0.42
C THR A 197 2.98 -0.09 0.44
N PHE A 198 3.38 -0.61 -0.71
CA PHE A 198 3.93 -1.97 -0.81
C PHE A 198 5.14 -2.17 0.10
N TRP A 199 6.14 -1.28 -0.01
CA TRP A 199 7.34 -1.40 0.78
C TRP A 199 7.06 -1.25 2.28
N ALA A 200 6.19 -0.33 2.69
CA ALA A 200 5.77 -0.21 4.07
C ALA A 200 5.10 -1.49 4.60
N ILE A 201 4.26 -2.16 3.80
CA ILE A 201 3.68 -3.46 4.15
C ILE A 201 4.78 -4.52 4.33
N ALA A 202 5.72 -4.62 3.38
CA ALA A 202 6.82 -5.59 3.44
C ALA A 202 7.73 -5.37 4.67
N CYS A 203 8.01 -4.11 5.05
CA CYS A 203 8.75 -3.80 6.28
C CYS A 203 8.07 -4.40 7.52
N HIS A 204 6.76 -4.16 7.64
CA HIS A 204 6.02 -4.51 8.84
C HIS A 204 5.78 -6.01 8.91
N GLU A 205 5.62 -6.70 7.78
CA GLU A 205 5.61 -8.15 7.75
C GLU A 205 6.91 -8.76 8.31
N ASN A 206 8.06 -8.26 7.85
CA ASN A 206 9.38 -8.71 8.31
C ASN A 206 9.62 -8.40 9.80
N LEU A 207 9.16 -7.25 10.29
CA LEU A 207 9.28 -6.91 11.71
C LEU A 207 8.49 -7.89 12.60
N LEU A 208 7.38 -8.41 12.09
CA LEU A 208 6.50 -9.32 12.82
C LEU A 208 6.89 -10.80 12.68
N SER A 209 7.73 -11.17 11.71
CA SER A 209 8.10 -12.58 11.44
C SER A 209 9.03 -13.21 12.50
N GLY A 210 9.59 -12.41 13.42
CA GLY A 210 10.48 -12.87 14.49
C GLY A 210 9.89 -13.86 15.51
N GLN A 211 8.63 -14.29 15.35
CA GLN A 211 7.91 -15.17 16.27
C GLN A 211 7.50 -16.53 15.65
N SER A 212 8.36 -17.14 14.81
CA SER A 212 8.10 -18.44 14.14
C SER A 212 6.91 -18.43 13.17
N ARG A 213 6.62 -17.28 12.57
CA ARG A 213 5.53 -17.13 11.59
C ARG A 213 6.12 -17.04 10.18
N PRO A 214 5.58 -17.77 9.19
CA PRO A 214 6.13 -17.76 7.84
C PRO A 214 5.95 -16.38 7.21
N ILE A 215 6.99 -15.92 6.50
CA ILE A 215 6.88 -14.79 5.58
C ILE A 215 5.90 -15.20 4.47
N GLN A 216 4.89 -14.37 4.22
CA GLN A 216 3.89 -14.59 3.18
C GLN A 216 4.36 -14.08 1.83
N MET A 217 5.23 -13.07 1.78
CA MET A 217 5.80 -12.54 0.55
C MET A 217 7.33 -12.59 0.54
N PRO A 218 7.93 -13.70 0.06
CA PRO A 218 9.38 -13.87 0.09
C PRO A 218 10.07 -12.86 -0.86
N LEU A 219 11.25 -12.36 -0.46
CA LEU A 219 12.02 -11.40 -1.27
C LEU A 219 12.26 -11.89 -2.70
N ALA A 220 12.49 -13.20 -2.86
CA ALA A 220 12.72 -13.84 -4.16
C ALA A 220 11.52 -13.82 -5.12
N GLU A 221 10.34 -13.34 -4.70
CA GLU A 221 9.16 -13.14 -5.55
C GLU A 221 8.87 -11.66 -5.85
N ILE A 222 9.63 -10.75 -5.26
CA ILE A 222 9.45 -9.31 -5.42
C ILE A 222 10.35 -8.83 -6.57
N ASP A 223 9.79 -8.19 -7.59
CA ASP A 223 10.58 -7.51 -8.64
C ASP A 223 10.40 -5.98 -8.62
N ALA A 224 9.53 -5.46 -7.75
CA ALA A 224 9.36 -4.04 -7.52
C ALA A 224 10.64 -3.36 -7.02
N MET A 225 10.99 -2.22 -7.61
CA MET A 225 12.07 -1.34 -7.14
C MET A 225 11.68 -0.55 -5.90
N LEU A 226 12.67 -0.05 -5.15
CA LEU A 226 12.48 0.80 -3.97
C LEU A 226 11.81 2.15 -4.33
N PRO A 227 11.11 2.80 -3.37
CA PRO A 227 10.54 4.12 -3.55
C PRO A 227 11.57 5.19 -3.88
N CYS A 228 11.13 6.27 -4.52
CA CYS A 228 12.01 7.36 -4.90
C CYS A 228 12.40 8.18 -3.68
N GLU A 229 13.37 9.07 -3.87
CA GLU A 229 13.78 10.03 -2.85
C GLU A 229 12.61 10.93 -2.43
N GLU A 230 12.64 11.41 -1.19
CA GLU A 230 11.60 12.28 -0.65
C GLU A 230 11.41 13.55 -1.48
N SER A 231 12.48 14.12 -2.05
CA SER A 231 12.38 15.30 -2.91
C SER A 231 11.52 15.02 -4.14
N ASP A 232 11.77 13.91 -4.82
CA ASP A 232 11.08 13.56 -6.06
C ASP A 232 9.62 13.25 -5.77
N PHE A 233 9.36 12.53 -4.67
CA PHE A 233 8.00 12.26 -4.20
C PHE A 233 7.23 13.55 -3.92
N ASN A 234 7.82 14.48 -3.16
CA ASN A 234 7.15 15.72 -2.74
C ASN A 234 6.81 16.67 -3.90
N PHE A 235 7.55 16.60 -5.01
CA PHE A 235 7.37 17.47 -6.17
C PHE A 235 6.79 16.75 -7.40
N GLY A 236 6.48 15.46 -7.30
CA GLY A 236 6.01 14.65 -8.43
C GLY A 236 6.99 14.61 -9.59
N ILE A 237 8.28 14.48 -9.29
CA ILE A 237 9.35 14.38 -10.28
C ILE A 237 9.60 12.91 -10.59
N GLN A 238 9.59 12.55 -11.87
CA GLN A 238 9.87 11.18 -12.28
C GLN A 238 11.37 10.88 -12.02
N PRO A 239 11.69 9.88 -11.18
CA PRO A 239 13.07 9.59 -10.84
C PRO A 239 13.82 9.04 -12.05
N THR A 240 15.09 9.46 -12.21
CA THR A 240 15.96 8.97 -13.29
C THR A 240 16.40 7.52 -13.07
N SER A 241 16.53 7.11 -11.81
CA SER A 241 16.85 5.74 -11.40
C SER A 241 16.20 5.41 -10.06
N ARG A 242 16.10 4.11 -9.75
CA ARG A 242 15.63 3.59 -8.47
C ARG A 242 16.58 2.51 -7.97
N ALA A 243 16.70 2.37 -6.66
CA ALA A 243 17.45 1.29 -6.03
C ALA A 243 16.60 0.00 -5.96
N SER A 244 17.26 -1.15 -5.85
CA SER A 244 16.66 -2.45 -5.59
C SER A 244 17.08 -2.96 -4.21
N LEU A 245 16.20 -3.68 -3.52
CA LEU A 245 16.58 -4.36 -2.27
C LEU A 245 17.31 -5.67 -2.58
N SER A 246 18.41 -5.94 -1.87
CA SER A 246 19.16 -7.19 -2.00
C SER A 246 18.28 -8.42 -1.74
N GLY A 247 18.40 -9.45 -2.59
CA GLY A 247 17.60 -10.67 -2.49
C GLY A 247 16.26 -10.61 -3.23
N THR A 248 15.92 -9.48 -3.83
CA THR A 248 14.77 -9.33 -4.74
C THR A 248 15.13 -9.69 -6.19
N LEU A 249 14.12 -9.94 -7.01
CA LEU A 249 14.24 -10.10 -8.46
C LEU A 249 14.36 -8.76 -9.21
N ALA A 250 14.30 -7.64 -8.49
CA ALA A 250 14.29 -6.31 -9.06
C ALA A 250 15.61 -6.04 -9.80
N ARG A 251 15.54 -5.92 -11.13
CA ARG A 251 16.72 -5.80 -11.99
C ARG A 251 17.03 -4.33 -12.27
N VAL A 252 18.11 -3.81 -11.69
CA VAL A 252 18.68 -2.50 -12.09
C VAL A 252 19.19 -2.61 -13.54
N PRO A 253 18.67 -1.85 -14.51
CA PRO A 253 19.24 -1.81 -15.85
C PRO A 253 20.64 -1.18 -15.80
N GLY A 254 21.68 -1.96 -16.11
CA GLY A 254 23.06 -1.51 -16.05
C GLY A 254 23.61 -1.58 -14.62
N SER A 255 24.32 -2.66 -14.33
CA SER A 255 24.94 -2.95 -13.03
C SER A 255 25.87 -1.83 -12.57
N GLN A 256 25.35 -0.92 -11.77
CA GLN A 256 26.08 -0.25 -10.71
C GLN A 256 25.21 -0.40 -9.48
N HIS A 257 25.70 -1.15 -8.48
CA HIS A 257 25.21 -1.01 -7.13
C HIS A 257 25.41 0.47 -6.77
N ALA A 258 24.37 1.29 -6.96
CA ALA A 258 24.40 2.69 -6.59
C ALA A 258 24.35 2.75 -5.07
N ASP A 259 25.53 2.66 -4.46
CA ASP A 259 25.80 2.85 -3.03
C ASP A 259 25.59 4.33 -2.61
N GLY A 260 24.60 5.02 -3.19
CA GLY A 260 24.59 6.49 -3.22
C GLY A 260 23.26 7.24 -3.12
N SER A 261 22.10 6.62 -3.38
CA SER A 261 20.79 7.32 -3.23
C SER A 261 19.94 6.58 -2.21
N ARG A 262 20.03 7.06 -0.96
CA ARG A 262 19.47 6.41 0.23
C ARG A 262 17.97 6.70 0.34
N SER A 263 17.19 5.96 -0.45
CA SER A 263 15.76 5.76 -0.17
C SER A 263 15.59 5.39 1.30
N LEU A 264 14.61 5.95 2.00
CA LEU A 264 14.34 5.62 3.41
C LEU A 264 14.10 4.11 3.65
N PHE A 265 13.76 3.39 2.57
CA PHE A 265 13.51 1.96 2.54
C PHE A 265 14.79 1.14 2.24
N SER A 266 15.95 1.76 2.00
CA SER A 266 17.19 1.02 1.72
C SER A 266 17.84 0.38 2.95
N SER A 267 17.42 0.78 4.16
CA SER A 267 17.96 0.31 5.44
C SER A 267 17.12 -0.80 6.07
N LEU A 268 16.17 -1.38 5.32
CA LEU A 268 15.21 -2.39 5.77
C LEU A 268 15.76 -3.81 5.73
#